data_AF-A0A2T7NM82-F1
#
_entry.id   AF-A0A2T7NM82-F1
#
_cell.length_a   1.000
_cell.length_b   1.000
_cell.length_c   1.000
_cell.angle_alpha   90.00
_cell.angle_beta   90.00
_cell.angle_gamma   90.00
#
_symmetry.space_group_name_H-M   'P 1'
#
loop_
_entity.id
_entity.type
_entity.pdbx_description
1 polymer ?
#
loop_
_entity_poly.entity_id
_entity_poly.type
_entity_poly.pdbx_seq_one_letter_code
_entity_poly.pdbx_strand_id
1 'polypeptide(L)'
;MAEDVELQNLVKITVKTLDLNSDPFQVTAVSQNGNVCAEQVHRKACTLAGLQVSSWPYFTLLEQGKQPIRRYRNGDFIKVHGSDLYLSKWCFQTSLEEDLINNDPCAAHLIFLQARHDLETGKLHLQDKEREKLERCTENDIEAEFQYTLLCQRQPDYQSLYIHQCRLLKKVSTSFVMQEEKLQLSFHADMITTTPDGMIITWENGVYDQAKARNFQETSRI
;
A
#
# COMPACT_ATOMS: atom_id res chain seq x y z
N MET A 1 -30.23 13.35 18.44
CA MET A 1 -29.46 14.62 18.44
C MET A 1 -28.01 14.46 17.99
N ALA A 2 -27.16 13.62 18.59
CA ALA A 2 -25.79 13.38 18.08
C ALA A 2 -25.77 12.49 16.82
N GLU A 3 -26.54 11.40 16.81
CA GLU A 3 -26.67 10.49 15.65
C GLU A 3 -27.22 11.19 14.39
N ASP A 4 -28.16 12.14 14.56
CA ASP A 4 -28.74 12.89 13.44
C ASP A 4 -27.73 13.84 12.76
N VAL A 5 -26.73 14.32 13.50
CA VAL A 5 -25.65 15.19 12.98
C VAL A 5 -24.55 14.36 12.33
N GLU A 6 -24.26 13.15 12.81
CA GLU A 6 -23.31 12.24 12.18
C GLU A 6 -23.81 11.76 10.81
N LEU A 7 -25.11 11.45 10.68
CA LEU A 7 -25.72 11.05 9.41
C LEU A 7 -25.65 12.16 8.34
N GLN A 8 -25.75 13.43 8.74
CA GLN A 8 -25.67 14.59 7.83
C GLN A 8 -24.27 14.82 7.26
N ASN A 9 -23.24 14.26 7.89
CA ASN A 9 -21.84 14.41 7.48
C ASN A 9 -21.27 13.15 6.81
N LEU A 10 -22.11 12.16 6.50
CA LEU A 10 -21.67 10.98 5.78
C LEU A 10 -21.37 11.31 4.31
N VAL A 11 -20.16 10.98 3.91
CA VAL A 11 -19.68 11.14 2.53
C VAL A 11 -19.26 9.78 1.99
N LYS A 12 -19.33 9.62 0.66
CA LYS A 12 -18.81 8.44 -0.04
C LYS A 12 -17.47 8.77 -0.65
N ILE A 13 -16.47 7.96 -0.33
CA ILE A 13 -15.12 8.02 -0.88
C ILE A 13 -14.93 6.81 -1.78
N THR A 14 -14.48 7.06 -3.01
CA THR A 14 -14.14 5.97 -3.94
C THR A 14 -12.70 5.52 -3.70
N VAL A 15 -12.50 4.23 -3.49
CA VAL A 15 -11.18 3.61 -3.38
C VAL A 15 -11.05 2.54 -4.46
N LYS A 16 -9.99 2.60 -5.25
CA LYS A 16 -9.72 1.68 -6.37
C LYS A 16 -8.65 0.66 -5.98
N THR A 17 -8.53 -0.38 -6.78
CA THR A 17 -7.36 -1.27 -6.81
C THR A 17 -6.73 -1.17 -8.20
N LEU A 18 -5.70 -1.97 -8.48
CA LEU A 18 -5.16 -2.12 -9.83
C LEU A 18 -5.93 -3.15 -10.67
N ASP A 19 -7.01 -3.71 -10.13
CA ASP A 19 -7.92 -4.55 -10.88
C ASP A 19 -8.77 -3.67 -11.81
N LEU A 20 -8.64 -3.88 -13.12
CA LEU A 20 -9.40 -3.15 -14.13
C LEU A 20 -10.79 -3.75 -14.37
N ASN A 21 -11.03 -4.96 -13.88
CA ASN A 21 -12.28 -5.70 -14.07
C ASN A 21 -13.23 -5.55 -12.87
N SER A 22 -12.73 -5.07 -11.73
CA SER A 22 -13.53 -4.84 -10.52
C SER A 22 -14.01 -3.40 -10.39
N ASP A 23 -15.23 -3.25 -9.88
CA ASP A 23 -15.78 -1.95 -9.54
C ASP A 23 -15.01 -1.32 -8.36
N PRO A 24 -14.74 0.00 -8.39
CA PRO A 24 -14.16 0.70 -7.25
C PRO A 24 -15.01 0.57 -5.98
N PHE A 25 -14.36 0.42 -4.83
CA PHE A 25 -15.02 0.38 -3.54
C PHE A 25 -15.63 1.73 -3.17
N GLN A 26 -16.89 1.70 -2.72
CA GLN A 26 -17.58 2.86 -2.17
C GLN A 26 -17.51 2.84 -0.65
N VAL A 27 -16.60 3.62 -0.08
CA VAL A 27 -16.38 3.71 1.36
C VAL A 27 -17.15 4.89 1.95
N THR A 28 -18.14 4.61 2.78
CA THR A 28 -18.84 5.65 3.54
C THR A 28 -17.99 6.07 4.76
N ALA A 29 -17.72 7.36 4.93
CA ALA A 29 -16.97 7.90 6.07
C ALA A 29 -17.63 9.18 6.61
N VAL A 30 -17.33 9.52 7.86
CA VAL A 30 -17.84 10.75 8.49
C VAL A 30 -16.89 11.90 8.12
N SER A 31 -17.41 12.94 7.49
CA SER A 31 -16.63 14.13 7.16
C SER A 31 -16.58 15.11 8.33
N GLN A 32 -15.40 15.66 8.56
CA GLN A 32 -15.16 16.77 9.47
C GLN A 32 -14.48 17.88 8.67
N ASN A 33 -15.18 19.00 8.45
CA ASN A 33 -14.70 20.15 7.69
C ASN A 33 -14.16 19.78 6.30
N GLY A 34 -14.87 18.92 5.56
CA GLY A 34 -14.48 18.49 4.21
C GLY A 34 -13.33 17.49 4.15
N ASN A 35 -12.93 16.92 5.30
CA ASN A 35 -11.93 15.87 5.39
C ASN A 35 -12.49 14.61 6.05
N VAL A 36 -11.86 13.46 5.81
CA VAL A 36 -12.18 12.19 6.46
C VAL A 36 -10.91 11.55 7.02
N CYS A 37 -11.04 10.75 8.08
CA CYS A 37 -9.92 10.02 8.66
C CYS A 37 -9.44 8.90 7.71
N ALA A 38 -8.14 8.91 7.37
CA ALA A 38 -7.55 7.92 6.46
C ALA A 38 -7.65 6.49 7.02
N GLU A 39 -7.48 6.32 8.33
CA GLU A 39 -7.57 5.02 8.99
C GLU A 39 -8.98 4.42 8.87
N GLN A 40 -10.02 5.24 9.00
CA GLN A 40 -11.40 4.79 8.81
C GLN A 40 -11.63 4.33 7.37
N VAL A 41 -11.12 5.08 6.40
CA VAL A 41 -11.24 4.74 4.98
C VAL A 41 -10.48 3.45 4.66
N HIS A 42 -9.26 3.31 5.17
CA HIS A 42 -8.38 2.15 4.97
C HIS A 42 -9.03 0.87 5.48
N ARG A 43 -9.49 0.85 6.74
CA ARG A 43 -10.12 -0.34 7.33
C ARG A 43 -11.35 -0.79 6.54
N LYS A 44 -12.18 0.16 6.11
CA LYS A 44 -13.38 -0.15 5.30
C LYS A 44 -13.00 -0.63 3.90
N ALA A 45 -12.01 -0.03 3.26
CA ALA A 45 -11.50 -0.50 1.97
C ALA A 45 -10.94 -1.93 2.06
N CYS A 46 -10.12 -2.23 3.07
CA CYS A 46 -9.62 -3.59 3.29
C CYS A 46 -10.76 -4.60 3.52
N THR A 47 -11.78 -4.21 4.28
CA THR A 47 -12.98 -5.04 4.49
C THR A 47 -13.71 -5.32 3.18
N LEU A 48 -13.94 -4.28 2.36
CA LEU A 48 -14.62 -4.41 1.06
C LEU A 48 -13.80 -5.20 0.05
N ALA A 49 -12.47 -5.15 0.14
CA ALA A 49 -11.54 -5.95 -0.65
C ALA A 49 -11.47 -7.42 -0.21
N GLY A 50 -12.17 -7.82 0.87
CA GLY A 50 -12.15 -9.19 1.38
C GLY A 50 -10.87 -9.59 2.11
N LEU A 51 -9.98 -8.64 2.41
CA LEU A 51 -8.71 -8.91 3.10
C LEU A 51 -8.95 -9.38 4.54
N GLN A 52 -8.21 -10.40 4.96
CA GLN A 52 -8.17 -10.80 6.36
C GLN A 52 -7.59 -9.67 7.21
N VAL A 53 -8.08 -9.54 8.45
CA VAL A 53 -7.66 -8.47 9.37
C VAL A 53 -6.15 -8.49 9.62
N SER A 54 -5.54 -9.69 9.67
CA SER A 54 -4.09 -9.90 9.78
C SER A 54 -3.30 -9.33 8.60
N SER A 55 -3.92 -9.24 7.42
CA SER A 55 -3.30 -8.73 6.19
C SER A 55 -3.36 -7.21 6.07
N TRP A 56 -4.30 -6.55 6.75
CA TRP A 56 -4.52 -5.09 6.64
C TRP A 56 -3.27 -4.21 6.83
N PRO A 57 -2.33 -4.52 7.76
CA PRO A 57 -1.12 -3.73 7.95
C PRO A 57 -0.19 -3.70 6.72
N TYR A 58 -0.34 -4.66 5.82
CA TYR A 58 0.48 -4.81 4.63
C TYR A 58 -0.12 -4.15 3.38
N PHE A 59 -1.21 -3.40 3.56
CA PHE A 59 -1.84 -2.59 2.52
C PHE A 59 -1.99 -1.15 3.01
N THR A 60 -1.96 -0.20 2.09
CA THR A 60 -2.09 1.22 2.41
C THR A 60 -2.95 1.96 1.38
N LEU A 61 -3.36 3.18 1.72
CA LEU A 61 -4.02 4.09 0.79
C LEU A 61 -2.98 5.00 0.13
N LEU A 62 -2.95 4.99 -1.19
CA LEU A 62 -2.14 5.86 -2.02
C LEU A 62 -3.02 6.86 -2.78
N GLU A 63 -2.55 8.10 -2.88
CA GLU A 63 -3.11 9.10 -3.80
C GLU A 63 -2.45 8.93 -5.17
N GLN A 64 -3.27 8.79 -6.22
CA GLN A 64 -2.86 8.51 -7.61
C GLN A 64 -2.14 7.18 -7.77
N GLY A 65 -2.80 6.05 -7.50
CA GLY A 65 -2.16 4.72 -7.36
C GLY A 65 -1.20 4.27 -8.48
N LYS A 66 -1.47 4.61 -9.75
CA LYS A 66 -0.56 4.27 -10.87
C LYS A 66 0.76 5.06 -10.83
N GLN A 67 0.76 6.24 -10.22
CA GLN A 67 1.92 7.12 -10.04
C GLN A 67 1.79 7.80 -8.68
N PRO A 68 2.04 7.07 -7.59
CA PRO A 68 1.64 7.52 -6.26
C PRO A 68 2.42 8.77 -5.86
N ILE A 69 1.69 9.83 -5.51
CA ILE A 69 2.28 11.09 -5.04
C ILE A 69 2.25 11.22 -3.52
N ARG A 70 1.42 10.41 -2.86
CA ARG A 70 1.23 10.46 -1.41
C ARG A 70 0.77 9.10 -0.87
N ARG A 71 1.33 8.70 0.27
CA ARG A 71 0.79 7.64 1.12
C ARG A 71 0.06 8.26 2.31
N TYR A 72 -1.14 7.78 2.60
CA TYR A 72 -1.87 8.15 3.83
C TYR A 72 -1.53 7.17 4.96
N ARG A 73 -1.16 7.73 6.11
CA ARG A 73 -0.84 7.00 7.35
C ARG A 73 -2.03 7.05 8.31
N ASN A 74 -1.95 6.27 9.38
CA ASN A 74 -2.88 6.40 10.50
C ASN A 74 -2.80 7.81 11.08
N GLY A 75 -3.95 8.43 11.32
CA GLY A 75 -4.07 9.82 11.76
C GLY A 75 -4.04 10.87 10.64
N ASP A 76 -3.73 10.50 9.40
CA ASP A 76 -3.84 11.43 8.27
C ASP A 76 -5.31 11.72 7.92
N PHE A 77 -5.51 12.86 7.27
CA PHE A 77 -6.80 13.29 6.75
C PHE A 77 -6.80 13.32 5.23
N ILE A 78 -7.88 12.80 4.65
CA ILE A 78 -8.14 12.75 3.21
C ILE A 78 -9.20 13.82 2.88
N LYS A 79 -8.95 14.63 1.85
CA LYS A 79 -9.97 15.57 1.34
C LYS A 79 -11.05 14.80 0.59
N VAL A 80 -12.31 15.10 0.90
CA VAL A 80 -13.47 14.41 0.31
C VAL A 80 -13.51 14.54 -1.21
N HIS A 81 -13.11 15.69 -1.74
CA HIS A 81 -13.07 15.95 -3.18
C HIS A 81 -11.63 16.03 -3.67
N GLY A 82 -11.37 15.39 -4.83
CA GLY A 82 -10.11 15.52 -5.57
C GLY A 82 -9.05 14.45 -5.31
N SER A 83 -9.28 13.52 -4.37
CA SER A 83 -8.33 12.44 -4.07
C SER A 83 -8.68 11.19 -4.88
N ASP A 84 -7.82 10.76 -5.81
CA ASP A 84 -7.94 9.46 -6.48
C ASP A 84 -7.21 8.40 -5.65
N LEU A 85 -7.95 7.64 -4.84
CA LEU A 85 -7.38 6.74 -3.84
C LEU A 85 -7.27 5.30 -4.33
N TYR A 86 -6.15 4.66 -4.01
CA TYR A 86 -5.91 3.26 -4.32
C TYR A 86 -5.52 2.49 -3.06
N LEU A 87 -6.08 1.31 -2.90
CA LEU A 87 -5.60 0.31 -1.95
C LEU A 87 -4.49 -0.49 -2.62
N SER A 88 -3.28 -0.38 -2.08
CA SER A 88 -2.08 -0.98 -2.67
C SER A 88 -1.27 -1.74 -1.64
N LYS A 89 -0.54 -2.77 -2.09
CA LYS A 89 0.46 -3.48 -1.30
C LYS A 89 1.47 -2.49 -0.70
N TRP A 90 1.72 -2.62 0.58
CA TRP A 90 2.75 -1.91 1.34
C TRP A 90 3.58 -2.89 2.18
N CYS A 91 4.03 -3.97 1.53
CA CYS A 91 4.97 -4.94 2.07
C CYS A 91 6.17 -5.01 1.12
N PHE A 92 7.37 -4.90 1.69
CA PHE A 92 8.62 -4.92 0.93
C PHE A 92 9.55 -6.04 1.41
N GLN A 93 9.00 -7.04 2.12
CA GLN A 93 9.74 -8.19 2.64
C GLN A 93 9.16 -9.46 2.04
N THR A 94 9.97 -10.18 1.25
CA THR A 94 9.52 -11.37 0.53
C THR A 94 8.95 -12.44 1.45
N SER A 95 9.54 -12.69 2.61
CA SER A 95 9.05 -13.71 3.54
C SER A 95 7.64 -13.40 4.10
N LEU A 96 7.37 -12.13 4.45
CA LEU A 96 6.04 -11.73 4.93
C LEU A 96 5.02 -11.73 3.79
N GLU A 97 5.47 -11.39 2.60
CA GLU A 97 4.64 -11.43 1.41
C GLU A 97 4.27 -12.87 1.01
N GLU A 98 5.20 -13.81 1.09
CA GLU A 98 4.93 -15.25 0.91
C GLU A 98 3.88 -15.73 1.92
N ASP A 99 3.97 -15.32 3.19
CA ASP A 99 2.95 -15.63 4.19
C ASP A 99 1.57 -15.06 3.80
N LEU A 100 1.51 -13.83 3.28
CA LEU A 100 0.24 -13.23 2.83
C LEU A 100 -0.36 -13.99 1.65
N ILE A 101 0.48 -14.29 0.65
CA ILE A 101 0.07 -14.98 -0.57
C ILE A 101 -0.49 -16.37 -0.24
N ASN A 102 0.13 -17.08 0.71
CA ASN A 102 -0.28 -18.43 1.08
C ASN A 102 -1.55 -18.49 1.93
N ASN A 103 -1.85 -17.42 2.70
CA ASN A 103 -2.90 -17.47 3.73
C ASN A 103 -4.12 -16.59 3.44
N ASP A 104 -4.00 -15.61 2.53
CA ASP A 104 -5.08 -14.68 2.19
C ASP A 104 -5.21 -14.56 0.66
N PRO A 105 -6.19 -15.25 0.04
CA PRO A 105 -6.39 -15.22 -1.41
C PRO A 105 -6.65 -13.82 -1.97
N CYS A 106 -7.31 -12.94 -1.20
CA CYS A 106 -7.54 -11.56 -1.63
C CYS A 106 -6.23 -10.76 -1.59
N ALA A 107 -5.38 -10.99 -0.58
CA ALA A 107 -4.06 -10.40 -0.53
C ALA A 107 -3.18 -10.90 -1.68
N ALA A 108 -3.20 -12.21 -1.96
CA ALA A 108 -2.47 -12.82 -3.07
C ALA A 108 -2.84 -12.16 -4.41
N HIS A 109 -4.14 -12.03 -4.68
CA HIS A 109 -4.65 -11.40 -5.89
C HIS A 109 -4.21 -9.93 -6.01
N LEU A 110 -4.34 -9.13 -4.94
CA LEU A 110 -3.90 -7.72 -4.96
C LEU A 110 -2.38 -7.58 -5.15
N ILE A 111 -1.58 -8.49 -4.59
CA ILE A 111 -0.13 -8.52 -4.79
C ILE A 111 0.21 -8.86 -6.24
N PHE A 112 -0.46 -9.87 -6.82
CA PHE A 112 -0.34 -10.22 -8.23
C PHE A 112 -0.64 -9.03 -9.15
N LEU A 113 -1.75 -8.32 -8.89
CA LEU A 113 -2.14 -7.14 -9.68
C LEU A 113 -1.07 -6.04 -9.65
N GLN A 114 -0.45 -5.81 -8.49
CA GLN A 114 0.65 -4.86 -8.36
C GLN A 114 1.88 -5.33 -9.13
N ALA A 115 2.25 -6.61 -9.04
CA ALA A 115 3.38 -7.17 -9.78
C ALA A 115 3.17 -7.08 -11.31
N ARG A 116 1.96 -7.35 -11.78
CA ARG A 116 1.56 -7.18 -13.19
C ARG A 116 1.70 -5.73 -13.62
N HIS A 117 1.17 -4.80 -12.84
CA HIS A 117 1.30 -3.37 -13.12
C HIS A 117 2.77 -2.91 -13.19
N ASP A 118 3.61 -3.40 -12.28
CA ASP A 118 5.02 -3.07 -12.24
C ASP A 118 5.78 -3.60 -13.48
N LEU A 119 5.36 -4.73 -14.07
CA LEU A 119 5.87 -5.22 -15.35
C LEU A 119 5.38 -4.40 -16.55
N GLU A 120 4.09 -4.07 -16.57
CA GLU A 120 3.46 -3.29 -17.66
C GLU A 120 4.04 -1.87 -17.76
N THR A 121 4.37 -1.28 -16.62
CA THR A 121 4.98 0.06 -16.54
C THR A 121 6.50 0.05 -16.76
N GLY A 122 7.10 -1.14 -16.90
CA GLY A 122 8.55 -1.28 -17.07
C GLY A 122 9.36 -1.03 -15.81
N LYS A 123 8.75 -1.05 -14.62
CA LYS A 123 9.50 -1.08 -13.36
C LYS A 123 10.24 -2.42 -13.22
N LEU A 124 9.59 -3.52 -13.54
CA LEU A 124 10.19 -4.85 -13.54
C LEU A 124 10.52 -5.28 -14.97
N HIS A 125 11.64 -5.99 -15.11
CA HIS A 125 12.14 -6.44 -16.40
C HIS A 125 12.39 -7.95 -16.36
N LEU A 126 11.58 -8.71 -17.09
CA LEU A 126 11.79 -10.16 -17.24
C LEU A 126 12.53 -10.47 -18.54
N GLN A 127 13.27 -11.58 -18.54
CA GLN A 127 13.82 -12.16 -19.77
C GLN A 127 12.67 -12.67 -20.66
N ASP A 128 12.84 -12.65 -21.99
CA ASP A 128 11.80 -13.04 -22.95
C ASP A 128 11.19 -14.43 -22.65
N LYS A 129 12.04 -15.41 -22.30
CA LYS A 129 11.61 -16.77 -21.94
C LYS A 129 10.77 -16.84 -20.66
N GLU A 130 10.92 -15.88 -19.75
CA GLU A 130 10.12 -15.80 -18.53
C GLU A 130 8.81 -15.07 -18.81
N ARG A 131 8.83 -14.04 -19.67
CA ARG A 131 7.64 -13.34 -20.15
C ARG A 131 6.68 -14.28 -20.87
N GLU A 132 7.18 -15.16 -21.76
CA GLU A 132 6.37 -16.19 -22.44
C GLU A 132 5.63 -17.14 -21.47
N LYS A 133 6.19 -17.39 -20.28
CA LYS A 133 5.53 -18.19 -19.25
C LYS A 133 4.35 -17.45 -18.62
N LEU A 134 4.47 -16.12 -18.49
CA LEU A 134 3.46 -15.26 -17.89
C LEU A 134 2.30 -14.93 -18.83
N GLU A 135 2.53 -14.90 -20.15
CA GLU A 135 1.46 -14.69 -21.15
C GLU A 135 0.37 -15.77 -21.11
N ARG A 136 0.66 -16.91 -20.46
CA ARG A 136 -0.28 -18.01 -20.26
C ARG A 136 -1.03 -17.93 -18.92
N CYS A 137 -0.66 -17.01 -18.03
CA CYS A 137 -1.35 -16.82 -16.76
C CYS A 137 -2.69 -16.12 -16.99
N THR A 138 -3.77 -16.75 -16.56
CA THR A 138 -5.11 -16.14 -16.56
C THR A 138 -5.40 -15.54 -15.20
N GLU A 139 -5.91 -14.30 -15.18
CA GLU A 139 -6.40 -13.62 -13.98
C GLU A 139 -7.55 -14.42 -13.33
N ASN A 140 -7.59 -14.47 -12.00
CA ASN A 140 -8.45 -15.31 -11.16
C ASN A 140 -8.10 -16.82 -11.12
N ASP A 141 -6.98 -17.23 -11.71
CA ASP A 141 -6.36 -18.53 -11.41
C ASP A 141 -5.28 -18.35 -10.33
N ILE A 142 -5.61 -18.77 -9.11
CA ILE A 142 -4.76 -18.60 -7.92
C ILE A 142 -3.36 -19.17 -8.14
N GLU A 143 -3.24 -20.33 -8.80
CA GLU A 143 -1.92 -20.94 -9.04
C GLU A 143 -1.15 -20.14 -10.09
N ALA A 144 -1.83 -19.68 -11.14
CA ALA A 144 -1.19 -18.84 -12.16
C ALA A 144 -0.71 -17.50 -11.58
N GLU A 145 -1.52 -16.86 -10.73
CA GLU A 145 -1.19 -15.61 -10.04
C GLU A 145 -0.04 -15.79 -9.05
N PHE A 146 0.00 -16.93 -8.36
CA PHE A 146 1.10 -17.31 -7.48
C PHE A 146 2.42 -17.43 -8.24
N GLN A 147 2.45 -18.24 -9.32
CA GLN A 147 3.65 -18.42 -10.15
C GLN A 147 4.10 -17.10 -10.80
N TYR A 148 3.14 -16.26 -11.20
CA TYR A 148 3.42 -14.93 -11.73
C TYR A 148 4.17 -14.07 -10.71
N THR A 149 3.66 -14.02 -9.49
CA THR A 149 4.23 -13.24 -8.39
C THR A 149 5.64 -13.73 -8.03
N LEU A 150 5.85 -15.05 -7.95
CA LEU A 150 7.16 -15.64 -7.69
C LEU A 150 8.22 -15.28 -8.75
N LEU A 151 7.83 -15.19 -10.02
CA LEU A 151 8.73 -14.76 -11.09
C LEU A 151 9.11 -13.28 -10.95
N CYS A 152 8.14 -12.44 -10.59
CA CYS A 152 8.36 -11.02 -10.35
C CYS A 152 9.28 -10.77 -9.15
N GLN A 153 9.11 -11.55 -8.07
CA GLN A 153 9.92 -11.45 -6.84
C GLN A 153 11.42 -11.62 -7.04
N ARG A 154 11.85 -12.24 -8.15
CA ARG A 154 13.27 -12.44 -8.48
C ARG A 154 13.93 -11.21 -9.08
N GLN A 155 13.16 -10.17 -9.40
CA GLN A 155 13.69 -8.98 -10.07
C GLN A 155 14.29 -8.00 -9.06
N PRO A 156 15.43 -7.35 -9.38
CA PRO A 156 16.15 -6.46 -8.46
C PRO A 156 15.30 -5.34 -7.84
N ASP A 157 14.29 -4.86 -8.55
CA ASP A 157 13.44 -3.74 -8.12
C ASP A 157 12.06 -4.16 -7.59
N TYR A 158 11.83 -5.46 -7.37
CA TYR A 158 10.51 -5.95 -6.94
C TYR A 158 10.06 -5.33 -5.61
N GLN A 159 10.93 -5.33 -4.60
CA GLN A 159 10.64 -4.77 -3.28
C GLN A 159 10.93 -3.25 -3.19
N SER A 160 10.81 -2.54 -4.31
CA SER A 160 10.96 -1.08 -4.37
C SER A 160 9.63 -0.38 -4.64
N LEU A 161 9.58 0.92 -4.36
CA LEU A 161 8.51 1.81 -4.81
C LEU A 161 9.11 2.96 -5.63
N TYR A 162 8.51 3.22 -6.78
CA TYR A 162 8.88 4.35 -7.62
C TYR A 162 7.95 5.51 -7.31
N ILE A 163 8.52 6.65 -6.92
CA ILE A 163 7.78 7.89 -6.69
C ILE A 163 8.21 8.90 -7.73
N HIS A 164 7.31 9.18 -8.67
CA HIS A 164 7.57 10.14 -9.73
C HIS A 164 7.49 11.58 -9.23
N GLN A 165 8.11 12.49 -9.98
CA GLN A 165 7.97 13.93 -9.82
C GLN A 165 8.37 14.50 -8.45
N CYS A 166 9.36 13.92 -7.79
CA CYS A 166 9.72 14.28 -6.44
C CYS A 166 11.12 14.88 -6.33
N ARG A 167 11.29 15.78 -5.35
CA ARG A 167 12.59 16.33 -4.99
C ARG A 167 12.93 15.93 -3.57
N LEU A 168 14.11 15.36 -3.39
CA LEU A 168 14.67 15.08 -2.08
C LEU A 168 15.07 16.41 -1.41
N LEU A 169 14.44 16.76 -0.29
CA LEU A 169 14.67 18.03 0.40
C LEU A 169 15.82 17.99 1.41
N LYS A 170 16.05 16.82 1.99
CA LYS A 170 17.14 16.56 2.92
C LYS A 170 17.79 15.23 2.57
N LYS A 171 19.12 15.18 2.67
CA LYS A 171 19.87 13.92 2.55
C LYS A 171 19.26 12.92 3.52
N VAL A 172 18.87 11.75 3.01
CA VAL A 172 18.33 10.66 3.81
C VAL A 172 19.32 10.34 4.92
N SER A 173 18.93 10.55 6.18
CA SER A 173 19.67 10.01 7.31
C SER A 173 19.20 8.58 7.52
N THR A 174 20.04 7.62 7.15
CA THR A 174 19.87 6.23 7.58
C THR A 174 20.17 6.16 9.08
N SER A 175 19.15 5.92 9.90
CA SER A 175 19.37 5.60 11.31
C SER A 175 19.32 4.09 11.49
N PHE A 176 20.40 3.54 12.04
CA PHE A 176 20.53 2.13 12.41
C PHE A 176 20.05 1.97 13.84
N VAL A 177 19.06 1.11 14.07
CA VAL A 177 18.70 0.66 15.41
C VAL A 177 18.90 -0.84 15.45
N MET A 178 19.89 -1.28 16.24
CA MET A 178 20.08 -2.69 16.56
C MET A 178 19.17 -3.03 17.74
N GLN A 179 18.19 -3.90 17.53
CA GLN A 179 17.44 -4.55 18.60
C GLN A 179 17.48 -6.07 18.37
N GLU A 180 17.94 -6.80 19.38
CA GLU A 180 17.77 -8.26 19.53
C GLU A 180 17.97 -9.04 18.22
N GLU A 181 19.15 -8.91 17.62
CA GLU A 181 19.62 -9.68 16.44
C GLU A 181 18.85 -9.47 15.12
N LYS A 182 17.95 -8.48 15.03
CA LYS A 182 17.29 -8.10 13.76
C LYS A 182 17.68 -6.68 13.33
N LEU A 183 18.15 -6.56 12.08
CA LEU A 183 18.48 -5.28 11.46
C LEU A 183 17.16 -4.64 10.98
N GLN A 184 16.77 -3.51 11.57
CA GLN A 184 15.61 -2.75 11.15
C GLN A 184 16.05 -1.50 10.39
N LEU A 185 15.82 -1.46 9.08
CA LEU A 185 16.02 -0.26 8.26
C LEU A 185 14.74 0.57 8.23
N SER A 186 14.82 1.75 8.84
CA SER A 186 13.75 2.76 8.81
C SER A 186 14.19 3.93 7.93
N PHE A 187 13.51 4.14 6.80
CA PHE A 187 13.74 5.29 5.94
C PHE A 187 12.77 6.42 6.32
N HIS A 188 13.33 7.56 6.74
CA HIS A 188 12.59 8.81 6.89
C HIS A 188 13.07 9.78 5.80
N ALA A 189 12.21 10.05 4.81
CA ALA A 189 12.48 11.04 3.78
C ALA A 189 11.34 12.07 3.76
N ASP A 190 11.69 13.34 3.98
CA ASP A 190 10.81 14.47 3.70
C ASP A 190 10.85 14.75 2.20
N MET A 191 9.73 14.53 1.51
CA MET A 191 9.61 14.70 0.07
C MET A 191 8.61 15.81 -0.26
N ILE A 192 8.98 16.70 -1.17
CA ILE A 192 8.04 17.62 -1.86
C ILE A 192 8.06 17.26 -3.35
N THR A 193 6.88 17.09 -3.94
CA THR A 193 6.70 16.87 -5.38
C THR A 193 6.85 18.19 -6.12
N THR A 194 7.83 18.32 -7.03
CA THR A 194 8.04 19.60 -7.74
C THR A 194 8.45 19.56 -9.22
N THR A 195 8.93 18.46 -9.82
CA THR A 195 9.46 18.48 -11.22
C THR A 195 9.72 17.05 -11.75
N PRO A 196 9.88 16.80 -13.08
CA PRO A 196 9.52 15.51 -13.73
C PRO A 196 10.43 14.30 -13.47
N ASP A 197 11.51 14.43 -12.72
CA ASP A 197 12.42 13.31 -12.47
C ASP A 197 11.93 12.49 -11.26
N GLY A 198 11.66 11.20 -11.48
CA GLY A 198 11.21 10.28 -10.44
C GLY A 198 12.37 9.72 -9.59
N MET A 199 12.04 9.15 -8.43
CA MET A 199 12.96 8.53 -7.49
C MET A 199 12.53 7.10 -7.18
N ILE A 200 13.51 6.20 -7.06
CA ILE A 200 13.30 4.81 -6.62
C ILE A 200 13.66 4.71 -5.14
N ILE A 201 12.75 4.17 -4.32
CA ILE A 201 13.02 3.83 -2.92
C ILE A 201 13.05 2.30 -2.80
N THR A 202 14.24 1.76 -2.55
CA THR A 202 14.45 0.31 -2.31
C THR A 202 14.59 0.05 -0.82
N TRP A 203 13.81 -0.88 -0.29
CA TRP A 203 13.89 -1.30 1.11
C TRP A 203 14.69 -2.61 1.19
N GLU A 204 15.96 -2.54 1.58
CA GLU A 204 16.62 -3.73 2.12
C GLU A 204 16.19 -3.85 3.59
N ASN A 205 15.61 -4.98 4.00
CA ASN A 205 15.34 -5.38 5.40
C ASN A 205 14.63 -4.35 6.34
N GLY A 206 13.30 -4.23 6.25
CA GLY A 206 12.50 -3.42 7.20
C GLY A 206 11.33 -4.18 7.84
N VAL A 207 11.51 -4.65 9.08
CA VAL A 207 10.46 -5.28 9.92
C VAL A 207 9.40 -4.26 10.33
N TYR A 208 8.13 -4.67 10.25
CA TYR A 208 6.94 -3.96 10.73
C TYR A 208 6.89 -3.98 12.28
N ASP A 209 6.81 -2.81 12.92
CA ASP A 209 6.64 -2.71 14.38
C ASP A 209 5.17 -2.99 14.75
N GLN A 210 4.86 -4.22 15.18
CA GLN A 210 3.59 -4.58 15.81
C GLN A 210 3.52 -4.23 17.31
N ALA A 211 4.60 -3.75 17.94
CA ALA A 211 4.65 -3.55 19.40
C ALA A 211 3.99 -2.25 19.89
N LYS A 212 3.64 -1.31 19.01
CA LYS A 212 2.90 -0.08 19.40
C LYS A 212 1.38 -0.17 19.27
N ALA A 213 0.83 -1.32 18.82
CA ALA A 213 -0.61 -1.52 18.72
C ALA A 213 -1.28 -2.00 20.03
N ARG A 214 -0.55 -2.14 21.15
CA ARG A 214 -1.11 -2.70 22.40
C ARG A 214 -1.08 -1.85 23.65
N ASN A 215 -0.48 -0.65 23.66
CA ASN A 215 -0.49 0.21 24.85
C ASN A 215 -0.74 1.68 24.48
N PHE A 216 -2.00 2.01 24.24
CA PHE A 216 -2.52 3.35 24.55
C PHE A 216 -3.50 3.19 25.72
N GLN A 217 -2.96 2.83 26.89
CA GLN A 217 -3.60 3.20 28.14
C GLN A 217 -3.18 4.64 28.45
N GLU A 218 -4.19 5.41 28.84
CA GLU A 218 -4.12 6.78 29.33
C GLU A 218 -2.85 7.10 30.11
N THR A 219 -2.23 8.23 29.78
CA THR A 219 -1.71 9.13 30.82
C THR A 219 -1.83 10.56 30.32
N SER A 220 -2.98 11.15 30.61
CA SER A 220 -3.09 12.57 30.92
C SER A 220 -2.12 12.92 32.07
N ARG A 221 -1.46 14.08 31.99
CA ARG A 221 -0.72 14.87 33.02
C ARG A 221 0.60 15.35 32.38
N ILE A 222 0.95 16.64 32.29
CA ILE A 222 0.46 17.93 32.83
C ILE A 222 0.53 18.94 31.70
#